data_AF-A0A8J6I459-F1
#
_entry.id   AF-A0A8J6I459-F1
#
_cell.length_a   1.000
_cell.length_b   1.000
_cell.length_c   1.000
_cell.angle_alpha   90.00
_cell.angle_beta   90.00
_cell.angle_gamma   90.00
#
_symmetry.space_group_name_H-M   'P 1'
#
loop_
_entity.id
_entity.type
_entity.pdbx_description
1 polymer ?
#
loop_
_entity_poly.entity_id
_entity_poly.type
_entity_poly.pdbx_seq_one_letter_code
_entity_poly.pdbx_strand_id
1 'polypeptide(L)'
;MIFSGEIFSGESSSTLSKLTTTIITLIGLGLGIPIILLAIFLVQRRRMGTISSVLGRLRWSWLMLCSLMAVALLFLQLFLAAVLEDLLGDSTLADEVATASNDWVGWERFIPLALLMLLLVPFQAASEEYFFRGWLMQGIGTYVRSAWWGIIITAVLFSLAHFPESLSGFLTGAWFGLVAAWLTVRTGGLEAAIALHVVNNLVIFLLEAAQGDLDRGDVSNNVASAGWEILLLEIPLYVLYALVI
;
A
#
# COMPACT_ATOMS: atom_id res chain seq x y z
N MET A 1 44.62 -10.02 -25.68
CA MET A 1 43.52 -9.92 -26.68
C MET A 1 42.90 -11.31 -26.73
N ILE A 2 41.68 -11.60 -26.30
CA ILE A 2 40.42 -10.85 -26.36
C ILE A 2 39.57 -11.26 -25.15
N PHE A 3 38.93 -10.28 -24.50
CA PHE A 3 37.79 -10.45 -23.60
C PHE A 3 36.52 -10.71 -24.44
N SER A 4 35.70 -11.67 -24.05
CA SER A 4 34.31 -11.84 -24.50
C SER A 4 33.57 -12.55 -23.36
N GLY A 5 32.60 -11.99 -22.64
CA GLY A 5 31.71 -10.87 -22.96
C GLY A 5 30.24 -11.27 -22.99
N GLU A 6 29.87 -12.53 -22.66
CA GLU A 6 28.51 -13.03 -22.95
C GLU A 6 27.87 -13.91 -21.85
N ILE A 7 28.15 -13.67 -20.56
CA ILE A 7 27.43 -14.41 -19.48
C ILE A 7 26.63 -13.47 -18.53
N PHE A 8 26.64 -12.14 -18.72
CA PHE A 8 25.97 -11.20 -17.80
C PHE A 8 24.91 -10.26 -18.40
N SER A 9 24.55 -10.40 -19.69
CA SER A 9 23.67 -9.42 -20.37
C SER A 9 22.17 -9.76 -20.36
N GLY A 10 21.79 -11.03 -20.17
CA GLY A 10 20.39 -11.48 -20.26
C GLY A 10 19.55 -11.17 -19.01
N GLU A 11 20.06 -11.50 -17.82
CA GLU A 11 19.37 -11.28 -16.55
C GLU A 11 19.41 -9.83 -16.07
N SER A 12 20.53 -9.11 -16.32
CA SER A 12 20.67 -7.73 -15.86
C SER A 12 19.75 -6.77 -16.60
N SER A 13 19.45 -7.03 -17.88
CA SER A 13 18.56 -6.20 -18.69
C SER A 13 17.09 -6.33 -18.27
N SER A 14 16.65 -7.51 -17.86
CA SER A 14 15.29 -7.70 -17.33
C SER A 14 15.14 -7.04 -15.95
N THR A 15 16.05 -7.27 -15.00
CA THR A 15 16.01 -6.63 -13.67
C THR A 15 16.08 -5.10 -13.73
N LEU A 16 16.93 -4.54 -14.61
CA LEU A 16 17.00 -3.09 -14.81
C LEU A 16 15.70 -2.53 -15.40
N SER A 17 15.08 -3.25 -16.34
CA SER A 17 13.78 -2.87 -16.92
C SER A 17 12.67 -2.88 -15.86
N LYS A 18 12.65 -3.91 -15.00
CA LYS A 18 11.69 -4.04 -13.89
C LYS A 18 11.82 -2.89 -12.89
N LEU A 19 13.02 -2.67 -12.35
CA LEU A 19 13.32 -1.56 -11.44
C LEU A 19 12.92 -0.19 -12.04
N THR A 20 13.26 0.03 -13.31
CA THR A 20 12.92 1.28 -14.00
C THR A 20 11.40 1.46 -14.09
N THR A 21 10.67 0.39 -14.39
CA THR A 21 9.20 0.41 -14.48
C THR A 21 8.58 0.69 -13.11
N THR A 22 8.99 0.00 -12.05
CA THR A 22 8.53 0.25 -10.68
C THR A 22 8.77 1.70 -10.27
N ILE A 23 9.96 2.24 -10.53
CA ILE A 23 10.29 3.65 -10.22
C ILE A 23 9.36 4.61 -10.97
N ILE A 24 9.19 4.41 -12.28
CA ILE A 24 8.34 5.28 -13.09
C ILE A 24 6.90 5.22 -12.59
N THR A 25 6.39 4.03 -12.26
CA THR A 25 5.04 3.83 -11.72
C THR A 25 4.88 4.53 -10.37
N LEU A 26 5.78 4.32 -9.41
CA LEU A 26 5.71 4.95 -8.09
C LEU A 26 5.80 6.48 -8.17
N ILE A 27 6.67 7.01 -9.02
CA ILE A 27 6.76 8.46 -9.27
C ILE A 27 5.46 8.95 -9.92
N GLY A 28 4.97 8.26 -10.95
CA GLY A 28 3.73 8.61 -11.65
C GLY A 28 2.53 8.67 -10.71
N LEU A 29 2.39 7.68 -9.83
CA LEU A 29 1.36 7.67 -8.80
C LEU A 29 1.58 8.78 -7.77
N GLY A 30 2.81 9.00 -7.30
CA GLY A 30 3.14 10.09 -6.39
C GLY A 30 2.81 11.48 -6.95
N LEU A 31 2.95 11.68 -8.27
CA LEU A 31 2.54 12.91 -8.96
C LEU A 31 1.01 13.13 -8.94
N GLY A 32 0.22 12.11 -8.60
CA GLY A 32 -1.21 12.26 -8.37
C GLY A 32 -1.54 13.30 -7.29
N ILE A 33 -0.73 13.44 -6.24
CA ILE A 33 -0.95 14.47 -5.19
C ILE A 33 -0.98 15.89 -5.78
N PRO A 34 0.09 16.40 -6.42
CA PRO A 34 0.06 17.74 -6.99
C PRO A 34 -0.99 17.89 -8.09
N ILE A 35 -1.27 16.85 -8.88
CA ILE A 35 -2.31 16.88 -9.92
C ILE A 35 -3.71 17.07 -9.29
N ILE A 36 -4.03 16.30 -8.25
CA ILE A 36 -5.32 16.38 -7.54
C ILE A 36 -5.47 17.75 -6.87
N LEU A 37 -4.42 18.22 -6.17
CA LEU A 37 -4.44 19.53 -5.52
C LEU A 37 -4.63 20.67 -6.55
N LEU A 38 -3.98 20.58 -7.71
CA LEU A 38 -4.13 21.54 -8.79
C LEU A 38 -5.55 21.50 -9.39
N ALA A 39 -6.10 20.32 -9.64
CA ALA A 39 -7.47 20.16 -10.11
C ALA A 39 -8.49 20.75 -9.13
N ILE A 40 -8.29 20.55 -7.83
CA ILE A 40 -9.13 21.13 -6.78
C ILE A 40 -9.05 22.65 -6.77
N PHE A 41 -7.84 23.20 -6.91
CA PHE A 41 -7.63 24.64 -6.92
C PHE A 41 -8.18 25.32 -8.18
N LEU A 42 -7.88 24.78 -9.35
CA LEU A 42 -8.26 25.38 -10.64
C LEU A 42 -9.72 25.12 -11.01
N VAL A 43 -10.20 23.88 -10.83
CA VAL A 43 -11.53 23.45 -11.29
C VAL A 43 -12.56 23.62 -10.18
N GLN A 44 -12.32 23.07 -8.99
CA GLN A 44 -13.29 23.13 -7.88
C GLN A 44 -13.24 24.45 -7.09
N ARG A 45 -12.22 25.29 -7.32
CA ARG A 45 -12.03 26.62 -6.70
C ARG A 45 -12.16 26.61 -5.17
N ARG A 46 -11.72 25.53 -4.54
CA ARG A 46 -11.73 25.36 -3.07
C ARG A 46 -10.32 25.23 -2.54
N ARG A 47 -10.16 25.44 -1.23
CA ARG A 47 -8.84 25.35 -0.58
C ARG A 47 -8.31 23.92 -0.67
N MET A 48 -7.10 23.74 -1.19
CA MET A 48 -6.43 22.45 -1.38
C MET A 48 -6.39 21.61 -0.10
N GLY A 49 -6.24 22.25 1.06
CA GLY A 49 -6.17 21.58 2.35
C GLY A 49 -7.42 20.77 2.73
N THR A 50 -8.60 21.10 2.17
CA THR A 50 -9.89 20.48 2.51
C THR A 50 -9.97 18.98 2.20
N ILE A 51 -9.11 18.47 1.31
CA ILE A 51 -9.01 17.03 1.05
C ILE A 51 -8.12 16.30 2.06
N SER A 52 -7.30 17.01 2.82
CA SER A 52 -6.39 16.38 3.79
C SER A 52 -7.09 16.05 5.10
N SER A 53 -7.85 17.00 5.63
CA SER A 53 -8.62 16.85 6.87
C SER A 53 -9.66 17.97 7.02
N VAL A 54 -10.54 17.85 8.00
CA VAL A 54 -11.48 18.89 8.43
C VAL A 54 -10.79 20.18 8.88
N LEU A 55 -9.52 20.11 9.30
CA LEU A 55 -8.71 21.28 9.66
C LEU A 55 -8.03 21.94 8.45
N GLY A 56 -8.18 21.36 7.25
CA GLY A 56 -7.58 21.88 6.04
C GLY A 56 -6.06 21.65 5.93
N ARG A 57 -5.49 20.69 6.68
CA ARG A 57 -4.06 20.35 6.65
C ARG A 57 -3.81 18.94 7.19
N LEU A 58 -2.69 18.33 6.81
CA LEU A 58 -2.21 17.12 7.48
C LEU A 58 -1.80 17.44 8.92
N ARG A 59 -2.34 16.69 9.87
CA ARG A 59 -1.99 16.75 11.29
C ARG A 59 -0.76 15.88 11.52
N TRP A 60 0.45 16.41 11.30
CA TRP A 60 1.69 15.63 11.36
C TRP A 60 1.87 14.82 12.64
N SER A 61 1.62 15.38 13.82
CA SER A 61 1.72 14.64 15.09
C SER A 61 0.73 13.46 15.16
N TRP A 62 -0.46 13.64 14.59
CA TRP A 62 -1.46 12.58 14.50
C TRP A 62 -1.08 11.51 13.48
N LEU A 63 -0.59 11.91 12.30
CA LEU A 63 -0.06 11.00 11.30
C LEU A 63 1.06 10.12 11.90
N MET A 64 2.00 10.70 12.64
CA MET A 64 3.09 9.94 13.28
C MET A 64 2.56 8.94 14.32
N LEU A 65 1.53 9.30 15.09
CA LEU A 65 0.89 8.38 16.02
C LEU A 65 0.17 7.24 15.28
N CYS A 66 -0.59 7.55 14.23
CA CYS A 66 -1.22 6.54 13.37
C CYS A 66 -0.17 5.60 12.76
N SER A 67 0.94 6.14 12.24
CA SER A 67 2.04 5.36 11.69
C SER A 67 2.68 4.45 12.73
N LEU A 68 2.89 4.92 13.96
CA LEU A 68 3.38 4.09 15.05
C LEU A 68 2.43 2.93 15.37
N MET A 69 1.13 3.20 15.41
CA MET A 69 0.12 2.16 15.64
C MET A 69 0.02 1.17 14.48
N ALA A 70 0.16 1.63 13.23
CA ALA A 70 0.18 0.77 12.05
C ALA A 70 1.43 -0.13 12.05
N VAL A 71 2.61 0.39 12.43
CA VAL A 71 3.82 -0.41 12.62
C VAL A 71 3.64 -1.44 13.74
N ALA A 72 3.02 -1.08 14.86
CA ALA A 72 2.71 -2.04 15.92
C ALA A 72 1.75 -3.14 15.44
N LEU A 73 0.75 -2.79 14.63
CA LEU A 73 -0.16 -3.73 14.00
C LEU A 73 0.56 -4.69 13.07
N LEU A 74 1.49 -4.18 12.25
CA LEU A 74 2.33 -5.01 11.39
C LEU A 74 3.12 -6.04 12.19
N PHE A 75 3.79 -5.64 13.28
CA PHE A 75 4.53 -6.59 14.11
C PHE A 75 3.60 -7.65 14.72
N LEU A 76 2.39 -7.26 15.13
CA LEU A 76 1.37 -8.20 15.58
C LEU A 76 0.93 -9.15 14.45
N GLN A 77 0.75 -8.64 13.23
CA GLN A 77 0.40 -9.44 12.06
C GLN A 77 1.45 -10.50 11.77
N LEU A 78 2.73 -10.10 11.71
CA LEU A 78 3.85 -11.01 11.48
C LEU A 78 3.97 -12.05 12.60
N PHE A 79 3.79 -11.64 13.85
CA PHE A 79 3.80 -12.56 14.98
C PHE A 79 2.66 -13.58 14.91
N LEU A 80 1.43 -13.14 14.64
CA LEU A 80 0.28 -14.03 14.54
C LEU A 80 0.39 -14.99 13.34
N ALA A 81 0.92 -14.52 12.22
CA ALA A 81 1.21 -15.37 11.06
C ALA A 81 2.20 -16.49 11.44
N ALA A 82 3.31 -16.14 12.12
CA ALA A 82 4.30 -17.13 12.57
C ALA A 82 3.73 -18.13 13.60
N VAL A 83 2.89 -17.67 14.52
CA VAL A 83 2.22 -18.56 15.51
C VAL A 83 1.21 -19.49 14.83
N LEU A 84 0.44 -18.97 13.88
CA LEU A 84 -0.56 -19.76 13.17
C LEU A 84 0.10 -20.90 12.38
N GLU A 85 1.22 -20.61 11.73
CA GLU A 85 2.03 -21.59 11.03
C GLU A 85 2.55 -22.71 11.97
N ASP A 86 3.16 -22.35 13.09
CA ASP A 86 3.65 -23.32 14.08
C ASP A 86 2.52 -24.23 14.61
N LEU A 87 1.33 -23.68 14.81
CA LEU A 87 0.16 -24.40 15.31
C LEU A 87 -0.48 -25.34 14.27
N LEU A 88 -0.53 -24.93 13.00
CA LEU A 88 -1.14 -25.72 11.93
C LEU A 88 -0.21 -26.82 11.41
N GLY A 89 1.10 -26.72 11.68
CA GLY A 89 2.09 -27.67 11.18
C GLY A 89 2.18 -27.69 9.65
N ASP A 90 1.65 -26.65 9.01
CA ASP A 90 1.63 -26.45 7.57
C ASP A 90 2.75 -25.44 7.25
N SER A 91 3.82 -25.90 6.59
CA SER A 91 5.04 -25.14 6.37
C SER A 91 4.95 -24.12 5.24
N THR A 92 3.75 -23.70 4.84
CA THR A 92 3.55 -22.93 3.61
C THR A 92 4.15 -21.53 3.67
N LEU A 93 4.09 -20.85 4.81
CA LEU A 93 4.64 -19.49 5.01
C LEU A 93 6.14 -19.51 5.37
N ALA A 94 6.60 -20.51 6.10
CA ALA A 94 7.97 -20.74 6.51
C ALA A 94 8.76 -21.31 5.35
N ASP A 95 8.17 -22.10 4.45
CA ASP A 95 8.78 -22.48 3.19
C ASP A 95 8.87 -21.28 2.24
N GLU A 96 7.90 -20.35 2.21
CA GLU A 96 8.00 -19.09 1.45
C GLU A 96 9.05 -18.13 2.04
N VAL A 97 9.12 -17.98 3.36
CA VAL A 97 10.14 -17.16 4.05
C VAL A 97 11.52 -17.83 4.01
N ALA A 98 11.60 -19.17 4.07
CA ALA A 98 12.85 -19.91 3.91
C ALA A 98 13.32 -19.95 2.44
N THR A 99 12.42 -20.00 1.47
CA THR A 99 12.78 -19.79 0.05
C THR A 99 13.19 -18.34 -0.19
N ALA A 100 12.53 -17.35 0.41
CA ALA A 100 12.99 -15.96 0.40
C ALA A 100 14.39 -15.80 1.04
N SER A 101 14.74 -16.64 2.03
CA SER A 101 16.09 -16.67 2.61
C SER A 101 17.15 -17.25 1.66
N ASN A 102 16.76 -18.11 0.71
CA ASN A 102 17.64 -18.60 -0.36
C ASN A 102 17.80 -17.59 -1.51
N ASP A 103 16.87 -16.63 -1.65
CA ASP A 103 16.87 -15.58 -2.68
C ASP A 103 17.34 -14.21 -2.17
N TRP A 104 17.96 -14.15 -0.98
CA TRP A 104 18.46 -12.90 -0.42
C TRP A 104 19.53 -12.23 -1.30
N VAL A 105 19.28 -10.98 -1.71
CA VAL A 105 20.15 -10.25 -2.65
C VAL A 105 21.44 -9.68 -2.07
N GLY A 106 21.62 -9.76 -0.75
CA GLY A 106 22.74 -9.12 -0.05
C GLY A 106 22.50 -7.65 0.28
N TRP A 107 23.17 -7.18 1.34
CA TRP A 107 23.04 -5.80 1.84
C TRP A 107 23.37 -4.72 0.81
N GLU A 108 24.32 -5.00 -0.10
CA GLU A 108 24.77 -4.05 -1.11
C GLU A 108 23.66 -3.67 -2.10
N ARG A 109 22.77 -4.61 -2.43
CA ARG A 109 21.61 -4.37 -3.31
C ARG A 109 20.36 -3.98 -2.53
N PHE A 110 20.16 -4.60 -1.37
CA PHE A 110 18.99 -4.32 -0.54
C PHE A 110 18.94 -2.89 -0.03
N ILE A 111 20.04 -2.35 0.52
CA ILE A 111 20.01 -1.02 1.17
C ILE A 111 19.59 0.09 0.18
N PRO A 112 20.17 0.20 -1.03
CA PRO A 112 19.72 1.19 -2.00
C PRO A 112 18.24 1.04 -2.40
N LEU A 113 17.77 -0.19 -2.61
CA LEU A 113 16.36 -0.46 -2.94
C LEU A 113 15.43 -0.10 -1.78
N ALA A 114 15.78 -0.49 -0.56
CA ALA A 114 15.00 -0.17 0.64
C ALA A 114 14.89 1.34 0.86
N LEU A 115 15.98 2.10 0.68
CA LEU A 115 15.95 3.57 0.77
C LEU A 115 15.07 4.20 -0.30
N LEU A 116 15.08 3.64 -1.51
CA LEU A 116 14.22 4.08 -2.60
C LEU A 116 12.74 3.81 -2.31
N MET A 117 12.40 2.63 -1.78
CA MET A 117 11.01 2.29 -1.40
C MET A 117 10.53 3.14 -0.21
N LEU A 118 11.37 3.32 0.80
CA LEU A 118 11.10 4.23 1.93
C LEU A 118 10.86 5.68 1.48
N LEU A 119 11.45 6.09 0.36
CA LEU A 119 11.22 7.41 -0.22
C LEU A 119 9.93 7.46 -1.03
N LEU A 120 9.70 6.52 -1.95
CA LEU A 120 8.65 6.62 -2.96
C LEU A 120 7.29 6.09 -2.52
N VAL A 121 7.25 4.97 -1.80
CA VAL A 121 6.01 4.30 -1.38
C VAL A 121 5.13 5.22 -0.53
N PRO A 122 5.66 6.03 0.42
CA PRO A 122 4.84 6.98 1.16
C PRO A 122 4.05 7.96 0.28
N PHE A 123 4.65 8.45 -0.81
CA PHE A 123 3.97 9.36 -1.72
C PHE A 123 2.97 8.64 -2.62
N GLN A 124 3.27 7.42 -3.06
CA GLN A 124 2.32 6.59 -3.82
C GLN A 124 1.06 6.30 -2.99
N ALA A 125 1.22 5.71 -1.81
CA ALA A 125 0.09 5.37 -0.94
C ALA A 125 -0.71 6.63 -0.53
N ALA A 126 -0.02 7.72 -0.19
CA ALA A 126 -0.70 8.98 0.11
C ALA A 126 -1.50 9.51 -1.10
N SER A 127 -0.96 9.41 -2.32
CA SER A 127 -1.65 9.83 -3.54
C SER A 127 -2.96 9.09 -3.75
N GLU A 128 -2.96 7.78 -3.54
CA GLU A 128 -4.16 6.97 -3.64
C GLU A 128 -5.18 7.35 -2.56
N GLU A 129 -4.76 7.58 -1.32
CA GLU A 129 -5.67 8.07 -0.28
C GLU A 129 -6.25 9.45 -0.62
N TYR A 130 -5.43 10.36 -1.16
CA TYR A 130 -5.89 11.66 -1.63
C TYR A 130 -6.90 11.53 -2.78
N PHE A 131 -6.71 10.58 -3.69
CA PHE A 131 -7.62 10.33 -4.79
C PHE A 131 -8.94 9.72 -4.32
N PHE A 132 -8.88 8.53 -3.71
CA PHE A 132 -10.07 7.76 -3.36
C PHE A 132 -10.84 8.39 -2.20
N ARG A 133 -10.16 8.77 -1.11
CA ARG A 133 -10.81 9.22 0.14
C ARG A 133 -10.89 10.73 0.22
N GLY A 134 -9.86 11.44 -0.25
CA GLY A 134 -9.84 12.89 -0.27
C GLY A 134 -10.78 13.48 -1.33
N TRP A 135 -10.61 13.08 -2.59
CA TRP A 135 -11.27 13.71 -3.72
C TRP A 135 -12.56 12.98 -4.15
N LEU A 136 -12.47 11.70 -4.46
CA LEU A 136 -13.59 10.91 -5.01
C LEU A 136 -14.71 10.69 -3.99
N MET A 137 -14.37 10.27 -2.77
CA MET A 137 -15.36 10.05 -1.69
C MET A 137 -16.14 11.33 -1.38
N GLN A 138 -15.46 12.49 -1.32
CA GLN A 138 -16.11 13.78 -1.12
C GLN A 138 -16.99 14.17 -2.33
N GLY A 139 -16.53 13.90 -3.55
CA GLY A 139 -17.31 14.10 -4.77
C GLY A 139 -18.62 13.31 -4.75
N ILE A 140 -18.57 12.01 -4.41
CA ILE A 140 -19.76 11.17 -4.23
C ILE A 140 -20.69 11.77 -3.16
N GLY A 141 -20.12 12.19 -2.02
CA GLY A 141 -20.86 12.81 -0.91
C GLY A 141 -21.61 14.10 -1.27
N THR A 142 -21.29 14.77 -2.38
CA THR A 142 -22.07 15.92 -2.86
C THR A 142 -23.40 15.53 -3.50
N TYR A 143 -23.54 14.30 -4.00
CA TYR A 143 -24.74 13.82 -4.69
C TYR A 143 -25.62 12.92 -3.82
N VAL A 144 -25.08 12.37 -2.73
CA VAL A 144 -25.79 11.44 -1.84
C VAL A 144 -25.72 11.90 -0.39
N ARG A 145 -26.83 11.77 0.35
CA ARG A 145 -26.94 12.24 1.74
C ARG A 145 -26.28 11.33 2.79
N SER A 146 -25.65 10.24 2.39
CA SER A 146 -25.06 9.24 3.29
C SER A 146 -23.59 9.00 2.96
N ALA A 147 -22.72 9.17 3.97
CA ALA A 147 -21.29 8.88 3.86
C ALA A 147 -21.01 7.42 3.48
N TRP A 148 -21.92 6.50 3.83
CA TRP A 148 -21.78 5.07 3.53
C TRP A 148 -21.68 4.77 2.03
N TRP A 149 -22.35 5.54 1.18
CA TRP A 149 -22.22 5.37 -0.27
C TRP A 149 -20.82 5.73 -0.75
N GLY A 150 -20.25 6.83 -0.25
CA GLY A 150 -18.85 7.18 -0.52
C GLY A 150 -17.90 6.08 -0.06
N ILE A 151 -18.08 5.58 1.17
CA ILE A 151 -17.25 4.50 1.75
C ILE A 151 -17.31 3.24 0.90
N ILE A 152 -18.50 2.71 0.61
CA ILE A 152 -18.67 1.44 -0.11
C ILE A 152 -18.18 1.56 -1.57
N ILE A 153 -18.56 2.63 -2.27
CA ILE A 153 -18.19 2.81 -3.68
C ILE A 153 -16.68 2.96 -3.82
N THR A 154 -16.05 3.79 -2.99
CA THR A 154 -14.60 3.98 -3.06
C THR A 154 -13.83 2.75 -2.64
N ALA A 155 -14.34 1.95 -1.68
CA ALA A 155 -13.74 0.67 -1.31
C ALA A 155 -13.74 -0.34 -2.48
N VAL A 156 -14.87 -0.47 -3.18
CA VAL A 156 -14.98 -1.35 -4.36
C VAL A 156 -14.08 -0.85 -5.49
N LEU A 157 -14.11 0.44 -5.80
CA LEU A 157 -13.26 1.01 -6.85
C LEU A 157 -11.77 0.92 -6.53
N PHE A 158 -11.39 1.09 -5.26
CA PHE A 158 -10.03 0.90 -4.79
C PHE A 158 -9.57 -0.53 -5.07
N SER A 159 -10.37 -1.53 -4.66
CA SER A 159 -10.08 -2.94 -4.95
C SER A 159 -9.94 -3.23 -6.44
N LEU A 160 -10.89 -2.75 -7.26
CA LEU A 160 -10.84 -2.95 -8.71
C LEU A 160 -9.64 -2.28 -9.39
N ALA A 161 -9.17 -1.15 -8.86
CA ALA A 161 -7.97 -0.47 -9.36
C ALA A 161 -6.68 -1.29 -9.12
N HIS A 162 -6.73 -2.26 -8.21
CA HIS A 162 -5.65 -3.22 -7.98
C HIS A 162 -5.82 -4.49 -8.81
N PHE A 163 -6.69 -4.51 -9.84
CA PHE A 163 -6.83 -5.62 -10.80
C PHE A 163 -6.83 -7.03 -10.17
N PRO A 164 -7.76 -7.32 -9.23
CA PRO A 164 -7.68 -8.55 -8.46
C PRO A 164 -7.82 -9.80 -9.32
N GLU A 165 -6.94 -10.77 -9.10
CA GLU A 165 -6.89 -12.05 -9.84
C GLU A 165 -7.80 -13.12 -9.22
N SER A 166 -8.21 -12.89 -7.97
CA SER A 166 -9.02 -13.83 -7.18
C SER A 166 -10.12 -13.11 -6.39
N LEU A 167 -11.13 -13.87 -5.95
CA LEU A 167 -12.16 -13.34 -5.06
C LEU A 167 -11.58 -12.91 -3.71
N SER A 168 -10.64 -13.69 -3.15
CA SER A 168 -9.96 -13.33 -1.90
C SER A 168 -9.18 -12.03 -2.07
N GLY A 169 -8.43 -11.86 -3.17
CA GLY A 169 -7.74 -10.61 -3.48
C GLY A 169 -8.68 -9.42 -3.61
N PHE A 170 -9.78 -9.56 -4.35
CA PHE A 170 -10.80 -8.52 -4.42
C PHE A 170 -11.36 -8.15 -3.03
N LEU A 171 -11.65 -9.15 -2.19
CA LEU A 171 -12.18 -8.91 -0.85
C LEU A 171 -11.15 -8.29 0.09
N THR A 172 -9.87 -8.65 -0.01
CA THR A 172 -8.77 -8.03 0.73
C THR A 172 -8.67 -6.55 0.40
N GLY A 173 -8.64 -6.20 -0.88
CA GLY A 173 -8.61 -4.80 -1.33
C GLY A 173 -9.85 -4.02 -0.95
N ALA A 174 -11.03 -4.64 -1.08
CA ALA A 174 -12.29 -4.00 -0.73
C ALA A 174 -12.38 -3.79 0.79
N TRP A 175 -11.89 -4.73 1.58
CA TRP A 175 -11.87 -4.64 3.04
C TRP A 175 -10.91 -3.54 3.52
N PHE A 176 -9.68 -3.51 3.02
CA PHE A 176 -8.76 -2.41 3.26
C PHE A 176 -9.39 -1.06 2.85
N GLY A 177 -9.98 -1.02 1.66
CA GLY A 177 -10.68 0.13 1.11
C GLY A 177 -11.77 0.66 2.05
N LEU A 178 -12.59 -0.24 2.57
CA LEU A 178 -13.68 0.03 3.49
C LEU A 178 -13.17 0.61 4.81
N VAL A 179 -12.17 -0.02 5.42
CA VAL A 179 -11.59 0.42 6.70
C VAL A 179 -10.93 1.78 6.55
N ALA A 180 -10.12 1.99 5.50
CA ALA A 180 -9.46 3.27 5.22
C ALA A 180 -10.46 4.40 4.99
N ALA A 181 -11.53 4.16 4.23
CA ALA A 181 -12.58 5.14 3.99
C ALA A 181 -13.36 5.44 5.28
N TRP A 182 -13.68 4.43 6.08
CA TRP A 182 -14.34 4.61 7.37
C TRP A 182 -13.49 5.39 8.37
N LEU A 183 -12.19 5.07 8.48
CA LEU A 183 -11.22 5.80 9.29
C LEU A 183 -11.14 7.27 8.89
N THR A 184 -11.17 7.55 7.59
CA THR A 184 -11.17 8.92 7.08
C THR A 184 -12.38 9.70 7.57
N VAL A 185 -13.57 9.10 7.50
CA VAL A 185 -14.81 9.72 7.98
C VAL A 185 -14.80 9.87 9.50
N ARG A 186 -14.40 8.82 10.24
CA ARG A 186 -14.37 8.81 11.72
C ARG A 186 -13.39 9.83 12.30
N THR A 187 -12.18 9.92 11.74
CA THR A 187 -11.11 10.78 12.28
C THR A 187 -11.09 12.18 11.66
N GLY A 188 -11.93 12.42 10.64
CA GLY A 188 -12.03 13.68 9.92
C GLY A 188 -10.78 14.01 9.10
N GLY A 189 -10.00 13.02 8.66
CA GLY A 189 -8.82 13.25 7.83
C GLY A 189 -8.15 11.97 7.34
N LEU A 190 -7.24 12.13 6.38
CA LEU A 190 -6.60 11.01 5.69
C LEU A 190 -5.50 10.32 6.52
N GLU A 191 -5.07 10.91 7.64
CA GLU A 191 -3.82 10.52 8.32
C GLU A 191 -3.79 9.04 8.74
N ALA A 192 -4.90 8.53 9.28
CA ALA A 192 -5.00 7.14 9.72
C ALA A 192 -4.98 6.16 8.53
N ALA A 193 -5.63 6.52 7.42
CA ALA A 193 -5.65 5.72 6.21
C ALA A 193 -4.29 5.71 5.52
N ILE A 194 -3.66 6.88 5.38
CA ILE A 194 -2.30 7.03 4.83
C ILE A 194 -1.32 6.20 5.65
N ALA A 195 -1.34 6.31 6.98
CA ALA A 195 -0.45 5.56 7.84
C ALA A 195 -0.56 4.04 7.64
N LEU A 196 -1.78 3.51 7.63
CA LEU A 196 -2.02 2.08 7.42
C LEU A 196 -1.57 1.63 6.03
N HIS A 197 -1.92 2.39 4.99
CA HIS A 197 -1.54 2.10 3.61
C HIS A 197 -0.01 2.09 3.42
N VAL A 198 0.67 3.12 3.93
CA VAL A 198 2.13 3.24 3.82
C VAL A 198 2.83 2.06 4.49
N VAL A 199 2.41 1.68 5.70
CA VAL A 199 3.04 0.55 6.40
C VAL A 199 2.82 -0.76 5.68
N ASN A 200 1.59 -1.03 5.22
CA ASN A 200 1.28 -2.24 4.48
C ASN A 200 2.10 -2.35 3.18
N ASN A 201 2.11 -1.29 2.37
CA ASN A 201 2.86 -1.32 1.11
C ASN A 201 4.36 -1.38 1.35
N LEU A 202 4.89 -0.66 2.35
CA LEU A 202 6.33 -0.71 2.64
C LEU A 202 6.81 -2.11 2.97
N VAL A 203 6.03 -2.89 3.71
CA VAL A 203 6.42 -4.28 4.04
C VAL A 203 6.54 -5.12 2.78
N ILE A 204 5.56 -5.01 1.89
CA ILE A 204 5.55 -5.75 0.63
C ILE A 204 6.74 -5.36 -0.25
N PHE A 205 6.93 -4.06 -0.50
CA PHE A 205 8.05 -3.55 -1.30
C PHE A 205 9.42 -3.84 -0.69
N LEU A 206 9.54 -3.88 0.64
CA LEU A 206 10.80 -4.22 1.32
C LEU A 206 11.10 -5.72 1.23
N LEU A 207 10.09 -6.59 1.30
CA LEU A 207 10.27 -8.03 1.10
C LEU A 207 10.71 -8.34 -0.34
N GLU A 208 10.14 -7.65 -1.33
CA GLU A 208 10.56 -7.77 -2.72
C GLU A 208 11.97 -7.23 -2.96
N ALA A 209 12.29 -6.08 -2.35
CA ALA A 209 13.65 -5.54 -2.39
C ALA A 209 14.67 -6.51 -1.78
N ALA A 210 14.27 -7.30 -0.78
CA ALA A 210 15.10 -8.34 -0.16
C ALA A 210 15.33 -9.55 -1.09
N GLN A 211 14.36 -9.88 -1.93
CA GLN A 211 14.42 -10.98 -2.91
C GLN A 211 15.01 -10.54 -4.27
N GLY A 212 15.10 -9.23 -4.53
CA GLY A 212 15.61 -8.69 -5.80
C GLY A 212 14.64 -8.77 -6.96
N ASP A 213 13.42 -9.20 -6.69
CA ASP A 213 12.37 -9.36 -7.67
C ASP A 213 11.30 -8.30 -7.46
N LEU A 214 11.47 -7.17 -8.14
CA LEU A 214 10.53 -6.04 -8.09
C LEU A 214 9.31 -6.25 -9.01
N ASP A 215 9.12 -7.46 -9.57
CA ASP A 215 7.96 -7.83 -10.38
C ASP A 215 6.67 -7.93 -9.56
N ARG A 216 6.76 -8.35 -8.30
CA ARG A 216 5.57 -8.53 -7.47
C ARG A 216 4.95 -7.18 -7.06
N GLY A 217 5.76 -6.13 -6.98
CA GLY A 217 5.37 -4.78 -6.59
C GLY A 217 4.90 -3.89 -7.74
N ASP A 218 4.51 -4.48 -8.88
CA ASP A 218 3.55 -3.80 -9.74
C ASP A 218 2.36 -3.43 -8.85
N VAL A 219 2.06 -2.13 -8.76
CA VAL A 219 1.15 -1.55 -7.77
C VAL A 219 -0.26 -2.19 -7.80
N SER A 220 -0.57 -2.96 -8.83
CA SER A 220 -1.75 -3.82 -8.94
C SER A 220 -1.66 -5.17 -8.19
N ASN A 221 -0.51 -5.86 -8.16
CA ASN A 221 -0.51 -7.31 -7.94
C ASN A 221 -0.53 -7.75 -6.45
N ASN A 222 -0.13 -6.87 -5.53
CA ASN A 222 0.05 -7.20 -4.11
C ASN A 222 -1.22 -7.66 -3.38
N VAL A 223 -2.35 -7.04 -3.72
CA VAL A 223 -3.67 -7.44 -3.24
C VAL A 223 -4.32 -8.43 -4.20
N ALA A 224 -3.91 -8.41 -5.48
CA ALA A 224 -4.58 -9.18 -6.52
C ALA A 224 -4.49 -10.69 -6.32
N SER A 225 -3.35 -11.16 -5.80
CA SER A 225 -3.08 -12.57 -5.53
C SER A 225 -3.28 -12.98 -4.07
N ALA A 226 -3.81 -12.10 -3.20
CA ALA A 226 -3.93 -12.40 -1.78
C ALA A 226 -4.84 -13.62 -1.53
N GLY A 227 -4.32 -14.63 -0.83
CA GLY A 227 -5.09 -15.82 -0.44
C GLY A 227 -6.05 -15.56 0.72
N TRP A 228 -6.80 -16.59 1.09
CA TRP A 228 -7.85 -16.48 2.11
C TRP A 228 -7.27 -16.26 3.52
N GLU A 229 -6.10 -16.81 3.79
CA GLU A 229 -5.33 -16.67 5.02
C GLU A 229 -4.97 -15.22 5.32
N ILE A 230 -4.52 -14.45 4.31
CA ILE A 230 -4.24 -13.02 4.44
C ILE A 230 -5.53 -12.28 4.81
N LEU A 231 -6.62 -12.51 4.07
CA LEU A 231 -7.90 -11.86 4.34
C LEU A 231 -8.41 -12.15 5.76
N LEU A 232 -8.36 -13.41 6.19
CA LEU A 232 -8.83 -13.83 7.52
C LEU A 232 -7.99 -13.21 8.64
N LEU A 233 -6.69 -12.99 8.42
CA LEU A 233 -5.81 -12.32 9.35
C LEU A 233 -6.03 -10.80 9.37
N GLU A 234 -6.22 -10.18 8.21
CA GLU A 234 -6.40 -8.72 8.08
C GLU A 234 -7.73 -8.21 8.61
N ILE A 235 -8.81 -9.00 8.51
CA ILE A 235 -10.14 -8.62 9.04
C ILE A 235 -10.09 -8.16 10.51
N PRO A 236 -9.67 -9.01 11.46
CA PRO A 236 -9.62 -8.63 12.87
C PRO A 236 -8.56 -7.57 13.16
N LEU A 237 -7.43 -7.58 12.46
CA LEU A 237 -6.33 -6.63 12.68
C LEU A 237 -6.70 -5.21 12.24
N TYR A 238 -7.33 -5.04 11.08
CA TYR A 238 -7.79 -3.73 10.64
C TYR A 238 -8.95 -3.21 11.49
N VAL A 239 -9.81 -4.09 12.01
CA VAL A 239 -10.80 -3.69 13.04
C VAL A 239 -10.09 -3.22 14.30
N LEU A 240 -9.07 -3.93 14.78
CA LEU A 240 -8.30 -3.54 15.96
C LEU A 240 -7.66 -2.16 15.76
N TYR A 241 -6.96 -1.96 14.65
CA TYR A 241 -6.38 -0.65 14.32
C TYR A 241 -7.46 0.44 14.26
N ALA A 242 -8.59 0.15 13.62
CA ALA A 242 -9.72 1.06 13.55
C ALA A 242 -10.33 1.38 14.92
N LEU A 243 -10.28 0.47 15.90
CA LEU A 243 -10.78 0.69 17.26
C LEU A 243 -9.80 1.53 18.11
N VAL A 244 -8.50 1.31 17.94
CA VAL A 244 -7.43 2.01 18.68
C VAL A 244 -7.30 3.48 18.26
N ILE A 245 -7.57 3.77 16.98
CA ILE A 245 -7.55 5.11 16.38
C ILE A 245 -8.86 5.88 16.62
#